data_AF-K0UBA5-F1
#
_entry.id   AF-K0UBA5-F1
#
_cell.length_a   1.000
_cell.length_b   1.000
_cell.length_c   1.000
_cell.angle_alpha   90.00
_cell.angle_beta   90.00
_cell.angle_gamma   90.00
#
_symmetry.space_group_name_H-M   'P 1'
#
loop_
_entity.id
_entity.type
_entity.pdbx_description
1 polymer ?
#
loop_
_entity_poly.entity_id
_entity_poly.type
_entity_poly.pdbx_seq_one_letter_code
_entity_poly.pdbx_strand_id
1 'polypeptide(L)'
;ASGPPTQIWRRMAGDNFFYILYFQEPGVADAALGADVRESMRRMMTMEGVSAPPEQLTGRPLPPLPEWISPDEFEHYVEAFSETGFTGPLNWYRNFDRNWELTDPVSGVTACQTITAPTLFVAGTADPVLSFTPRDRVGDVVTGDYREVLIDGAGHWLQQERPDEVNKVLLEFLEGLR
;
A
#
# COMPACT_ATOMS: atom_id res chain seq x y z
N ALA A 1 7.15 12.44 -16.09
CA ALA A 1 8.57 12.83 -15.90
C ALA A 1 9.15 12.00 -14.76
N SER A 2 10.37 11.48 -14.91
CA SER A 2 11.09 10.83 -13.81
C SER A 2 11.52 11.89 -12.78
N GLY A 3 11.52 11.55 -11.50
CA GLY A 3 11.93 12.43 -10.41
C GLY A 3 11.54 11.85 -9.04
N PRO A 4 11.97 12.50 -7.94
CA PRO A 4 11.67 12.03 -6.59
C PRO A 4 10.15 11.84 -6.39
N PRO A 5 9.67 10.66 -5.99
CA PRO A 5 8.25 10.34 -5.87
C PRO A 5 7.44 11.37 -5.06
N THR A 6 7.95 11.85 -3.92
CA THR A 6 7.22 12.84 -3.10
C THR A 6 6.99 14.15 -3.85
N GLN A 7 7.90 14.55 -4.73
CA GLN A 7 7.73 15.73 -5.56
C GLN A 7 6.71 15.50 -6.69
N ILE A 8 6.65 14.28 -7.23
CA ILE A 8 5.63 13.89 -8.22
C ILE A 8 4.25 13.94 -7.57
N TRP A 9 4.07 13.28 -6.42
CA TRP A 9 2.78 13.28 -5.72
C TRP A 9 2.38 14.67 -5.24
N ARG A 10 3.31 15.53 -4.80
CA ARG A 10 2.98 16.93 -4.46
C ARG A 10 2.42 17.69 -5.66
N ARG A 11 2.96 17.47 -6.87
CA ARG A 11 2.42 18.07 -8.10
C ARG A 11 1.07 17.48 -8.50
N MET A 12 0.88 16.17 -8.32
CA MET A 12 -0.37 15.48 -8.66
C MET A 12 -1.51 15.84 -7.70
N ALA A 13 -1.23 15.85 -6.40
CA ALA A 13 -2.21 16.15 -5.35
C ALA A 13 -2.56 17.64 -5.34
N GLY A 14 -1.62 18.53 -5.64
CA GLY A 14 -1.80 19.97 -5.49
C GLY A 14 -2.08 20.32 -4.03
N ASP A 15 -3.20 21.00 -3.78
CA ASP A 15 -3.67 21.33 -2.43
C ASP A 15 -4.50 20.21 -1.77
N ASN A 16 -4.74 19.10 -2.48
CA ASN A 16 -5.49 17.97 -1.93
C ASN A 16 -4.64 17.13 -0.96
N PHE A 17 -5.31 16.49 -0.01
CA PHE A 17 -4.66 15.55 0.89
C PHE A 17 -4.09 14.35 0.12
N PHE A 18 -2.85 13.97 0.48
CA PHE A 18 -2.24 12.72 0.04
C PHE A 18 -1.48 12.11 1.21
N TYR A 19 -1.93 10.94 1.66
CA TYR A 19 -1.46 10.33 2.91
C TYR A 19 0.06 10.11 2.94
N ILE A 20 0.67 9.74 1.81
CA ILE A 20 2.13 9.55 1.70
C ILE A 20 2.89 10.86 2.01
N LEU A 21 2.36 12.01 1.56
CA LEU A 21 2.94 13.33 1.86
C LEU A 21 2.75 13.71 3.33
N TYR A 22 1.60 13.37 3.90
CA TYR A 22 1.31 13.57 5.32
C TYR A 22 2.29 12.80 6.24
N PHE A 23 2.73 11.60 5.81
CA PHE A 23 3.69 10.78 6.56
C PHE A 23 5.12 11.31 6.58
N GLN A 24 5.46 12.29 5.72
CA GLN A 24 6.84 12.72 5.52
C GLN A 24 7.42 13.46 6.72
N GLU A 25 6.61 14.19 7.50
CA GLU A 25 7.09 14.89 8.69
C GLU A 25 7.22 13.90 9.86
N PRO A 26 8.43 13.61 10.37
CA PRO A 26 8.61 12.68 11.47
C PRO A 26 7.94 13.18 12.75
N GLY A 27 7.24 12.27 13.45
CA GLY A 27 6.56 12.55 14.71
C GLY A 27 5.10 13.00 14.54
N VAL A 28 4.71 13.58 13.41
CA VAL A 28 3.33 14.08 13.21
C VAL A 28 2.35 12.93 13.01
N ALA A 29 2.52 12.14 11.94
CA ALA A 29 1.66 10.99 11.69
C ALA A 29 1.86 9.88 12.73
N ASP A 30 3.07 9.75 13.28
CA ASP A 30 3.39 8.76 14.31
C ASP A 30 2.57 9.02 15.57
N ALA A 31 2.54 10.26 16.05
CA ALA A 31 1.77 10.64 17.22
C ALA A 31 0.26 10.55 16.95
N ALA A 32 -0.20 10.96 15.77
CA ALA A 32 -1.60 10.90 15.40
C ALA A 32 -2.14 9.46 15.37
N LEU A 33 -1.42 8.54 14.71
CA LEU A 33 -1.82 7.13 14.63
C LEU A 33 -1.60 6.40 15.97
N GLY A 34 -0.57 6.80 16.73
CA GLY A 34 -0.26 6.21 18.03
C GLY A 34 -1.17 6.67 19.18
N ALA A 35 -1.94 7.75 19.02
CA ALA A 35 -2.80 8.29 20.07
C ALA A 35 -3.91 7.31 20.48
N ASP A 36 -4.49 6.62 19.49
CA ASP A 36 -5.39 5.48 19.68
C ASP A 36 -5.12 4.45 18.58
N VAL A 37 -4.34 3.42 18.94
CA VAL A 37 -3.92 2.36 18.02
C VAL A 37 -5.13 1.60 17.49
N ARG A 38 -6.14 1.35 18.33
CA ARG A 38 -7.33 0.59 17.96
C ARG A 38 -8.16 1.35 16.93
N GLU A 39 -8.41 2.63 17.17
CA GLU A 39 -9.10 3.50 16.21
C GLU A 39 -8.32 3.56 14.89
N SER A 40 -7.01 3.79 14.95
CA SER A 40 -6.15 3.87 13.76
C SER A 40 -6.19 2.57 12.94
N MET A 41 -6.08 1.41 13.60
CA MET A 41 -6.18 0.11 12.94
C MET A 41 -7.57 -0.11 12.33
N ARG A 42 -8.65 0.26 13.04
CA ARG A 42 -10.03 0.17 12.51
C ARG A 42 -10.20 0.96 11.21
N ARG A 43 -9.77 2.22 11.21
CA ARG A 43 -9.89 3.10 10.04
C ARG A 43 -8.97 2.70 8.90
N MET A 44 -7.80 2.15 9.20
CA MET A 44 -6.86 1.66 8.19
C MET A 44 -7.42 0.42 7.47
N MET A 45 -8.09 -0.49 8.19
CA MET A 45 -8.72 -1.67 7.58
C MET A 45 -9.86 -1.33 6.63
N THR A 46 -10.52 -0.18 6.82
CA THR A 46 -11.55 0.34 5.91
C THR A 46 -11.03 1.40 4.95
N MET A 47 -9.71 1.58 4.87
CA MET A 47 -9.05 2.55 3.99
C MET A 47 -9.44 4.03 4.20
N GLU A 48 -10.12 4.38 5.31
CA GLU A 48 -10.54 5.77 5.57
C GLU A 48 -9.34 6.72 5.71
N GLY A 49 -8.24 6.25 6.31
CA GLY A 49 -7.00 7.02 6.48
C GLY A 49 -6.21 7.28 5.19
N VAL A 50 -6.56 6.58 4.09
CA VAL A 50 -5.99 6.84 2.76
C VAL A 50 -6.78 7.94 2.05
N SER A 51 -8.09 8.00 2.28
CA SER A 51 -9.00 8.90 1.57
C SER A 51 -9.20 10.26 2.24
N ALA A 52 -8.92 10.40 3.54
CA ALA A 52 -9.16 11.64 4.27
C ALA A 52 -8.05 11.95 5.29
N PRO A 53 -7.75 13.24 5.53
CA PRO A 53 -6.82 13.64 6.57
C PRO A 53 -7.40 13.40 7.98
N PRO A 54 -6.56 13.20 9.01
CA PRO A 54 -7.01 12.90 10.37
C PRO A 54 -8.01 13.90 10.93
N GLU A 55 -7.86 15.20 10.64
CA GLU A 55 -8.75 16.26 11.13
C GLU A 55 -10.20 16.08 10.65
N GLN A 56 -10.39 15.43 9.49
CA GLN A 56 -11.72 15.12 8.99
C GLN A 56 -12.31 13.87 9.65
N LEU A 57 -11.48 12.98 10.16
CA LEU A 57 -11.88 11.71 10.79
C LEU A 57 -12.15 11.87 12.30
N THR A 58 -11.51 12.84 12.94
CA THR A 58 -11.67 13.13 14.37
C THR A 58 -13.16 13.30 14.74
N GLY A 59 -13.61 12.52 15.72
CA GLY A 59 -14.98 12.57 16.24
C GLY A 59 -16.04 11.89 15.36
N ARG A 60 -15.67 11.33 14.19
CA ARG A 60 -16.58 10.47 13.44
C ARG A 60 -16.72 9.11 14.13
N PRO A 61 -17.91 8.47 14.11
CA PRO A 61 -18.05 7.09 14.55
C PRO A 61 -17.03 6.18 13.88
N LEU A 62 -16.53 5.19 14.63
CA LEU A 62 -15.66 4.18 14.05
C LEU A 62 -16.46 3.31 13.07
N PRO A 63 -15.86 2.95 11.92
CA PRO A 63 -16.48 1.99 11.03
C PRO A 63 -16.62 0.63 11.73
N PRO A 64 -17.65 -0.17 11.36
CA PRO A 64 -17.75 -1.54 11.82
C PRO A 64 -16.51 -2.33 11.37
N LEU A 65 -16.21 -3.43 12.06
CA LEU A 65 -15.17 -4.33 11.57
C LEU A 65 -15.64 -4.92 10.23
N PRO A 66 -14.77 -5.00 9.21
CA PRO A 66 -15.12 -5.71 8.00
C PRO A 66 -15.43 -7.18 8.27
N GLU A 67 -16.36 -7.76 7.52
CA GLU A 67 -16.82 -9.15 7.72
C GLU A 67 -15.72 -10.20 7.47
N TRP A 68 -14.66 -9.84 6.73
CA TRP A 68 -13.56 -10.72 6.37
C TRP A 68 -12.50 -10.89 7.45
N ILE A 69 -12.58 -10.17 8.57
CA ILE A 69 -11.66 -10.30 9.70
C ILE A 69 -12.41 -10.49 11.01
N SER A 70 -11.97 -11.47 11.79
CA SER A 70 -12.56 -11.72 13.10
C SER A 70 -12.12 -10.68 14.14
N PRO A 71 -12.89 -10.48 15.23
CA PRO A 71 -12.45 -9.64 16.34
C PRO A 71 -11.09 -10.05 16.90
N ASP A 72 -10.85 -11.36 17.07
CA ASP A 72 -9.60 -11.87 17.66
C ASP A 72 -8.38 -11.61 16.77
N GLU A 73 -8.51 -11.76 15.45
CA GLU A 73 -7.45 -11.39 14.50
C GLU A 73 -7.20 -9.88 14.50
N PHE A 74 -8.27 -9.08 14.59
CA PHE A 74 -8.14 -7.63 14.72
C PHE A 74 -7.36 -7.24 15.98
N GLU A 75 -7.63 -7.89 17.12
CA GLU A 75 -6.89 -7.67 18.36
C GLU A 75 -5.39 -7.91 18.20
N HIS A 76 -5.00 -8.92 17.43
CA HIS A 76 -3.59 -9.21 17.18
C HIS A 76 -2.86 -8.04 16.49
N TYR A 77 -3.51 -7.39 15.52
CA TYR A 77 -2.95 -6.19 14.91
C TYR A 77 -2.86 -5.03 15.90
N VAL A 78 -3.89 -4.83 16.73
CA VAL A 78 -3.88 -3.76 17.74
C VAL A 78 -2.74 -3.98 18.74
N GLU A 79 -2.54 -5.21 19.22
CA GLU A 79 -1.44 -5.56 20.12
C GLU A 79 -0.08 -5.26 19.47
N ALA A 80 0.17 -5.77 18.26
CA ALA A 80 1.43 -5.57 17.56
C ALA A 80 1.78 -4.08 17.35
N PHE A 81 0.81 -3.26 16.94
CA PHE A 81 1.03 -1.82 16.76
C PHE A 81 1.05 -1.04 18.07
N SER A 82 0.46 -1.57 19.15
CA SER A 82 0.58 -0.97 20.50
C SER A 82 1.98 -1.17 21.07
N GLU A 83 2.62 -2.29 20.77
CA GLU A 83 4.00 -2.56 21.19
C GLU A 83 5.03 -1.79 20.37
N THR A 84 4.85 -1.75 19.05
CA THR A 84 5.87 -1.24 18.12
C THR A 84 5.68 0.22 17.70
N GLY A 85 4.44 0.73 17.81
CA GLY A 85 4.05 2.02 17.25
C GLY A 85 4.09 2.05 15.72
N PHE A 86 3.85 3.24 15.15
CA PHE A 86 3.74 3.41 13.70
C PHE A 86 5.02 3.92 13.02
N THR A 87 6.02 4.39 13.77
CA THR A 87 7.22 5.01 13.19
C THR A 87 7.99 4.10 12.24
N GLY A 88 8.19 2.83 12.61
CA GLY A 88 8.88 1.85 11.77
C GLY A 88 8.21 1.68 10.40
N PRO A 89 6.91 1.33 10.37
CA PRO A 89 6.12 1.28 9.14
C PRO A 89 6.12 2.61 8.35
N LEU A 90 5.94 3.75 9.01
CA LEU A 90 5.92 5.07 8.36
C LEU A 90 7.24 5.43 7.68
N ASN A 91 8.37 4.96 8.22
CA ASN A 91 9.69 5.23 7.64
C ASN A 91 9.86 4.65 6.22
N TRP A 92 9.09 3.63 5.83
CA TRP A 92 9.08 3.14 4.44
C TRP A 92 8.64 4.24 3.45
N TYR A 93 7.61 5.01 3.81
CA TYR A 93 7.11 6.11 2.99
C TYR A 93 8.08 7.29 2.98
N ARG A 94 8.75 7.56 4.11
CA ARG A 94 9.76 8.63 4.23
C ARG A 94 10.99 8.36 3.38
N ASN A 95 11.25 7.10 3.05
CA ASN A 95 12.42 6.69 2.28
C ASN A 95 12.15 6.61 0.77
N PHE A 96 10.97 6.99 0.27
CA PHE A 96 10.63 6.84 -1.15
C PHE A 96 11.54 7.64 -2.09
N ASP A 97 11.85 8.89 -1.76
CA ASP A 97 12.78 9.69 -2.56
C ASP A 97 14.19 9.09 -2.55
N ARG A 98 14.64 8.60 -1.40
CA ARG A 98 15.95 7.96 -1.28
C ARG A 98 16.01 6.62 -2.02
N ASN A 99 14.95 5.82 -1.97
CA ASN A 99 14.84 4.60 -2.76
C ASN A 99 14.95 4.93 -4.25
N TRP A 100 14.21 5.94 -4.72
CA TRP A 100 14.31 6.40 -6.11
C TRP A 100 15.72 6.82 -6.49
N GLU A 101 16.42 7.62 -5.66
CA GLU A 101 17.83 8.01 -5.92
C GLU A 101 18.76 6.80 -6.05
N LEU A 102 18.55 5.79 -5.20
CA LEU A 102 19.36 4.58 -5.16
C LEU A 102 19.03 3.60 -6.30
N THR A 103 17.82 3.69 -6.86
CA THR A 103 17.35 2.82 -7.92
C THR A 103 17.16 3.52 -9.27
N ASP A 104 17.58 4.79 -9.40
CA ASP A 104 17.41 5.55 -10.63
C ASP A 104 18.14 4.83 -11.77
N PRO A 105 17.45 4.37 -12.83
CA PRO A 105 18.09 3.65 -13.93
C PRO A 105 19.18 4.47 -14.63
N VAL A 106 19.11 5.82 -14.58
CA VAL A 106 20.10 6.71 -15.19
C VAL A 106 21.34 6.88 -14.30
N SER A 107 21.24 6.61 -13.00
CA SER A 107 22.37 6.72 -12.07
C SER A 107 23.44 5.64 -12.29
N GLY A 108 23.11 4.55 -13.00
CA GLY A 108 23.98 3.39 -13.17
C GLY A 108 24.17 2.56 -11.89
N VAL A 109 23.47 2.89 -10.80
CA VAL A 109 23.55 2.17 -9.50
C VAL A 109 22.77 0.86 -9.53
N THR A 110 21.63 0.83 -10.24
CA THR A 110 20.78 -0.37 -10.31
C THR A 110 21.42 -1.44 -11.20
N ALA A 111 21.89 -2.54 -10.58
CA ALA A 111 22.54 -3.64 -11.29
C ALA A 111 21.61 -4.34 -12.30
N CYS A 112 20.32 -4.45 -11.99
CA CYS A 112 19.30 -5.06 -12.85
C CYS A 112 18.30 -4.02 -13.30
N GLN A 113 18.36 -3.65 -14.58
CA GLN A 113 17.47 -2.63 -15.17
C GLN A 113 16.08 -3.17 -15.50
N THR A 114 15.92 -4.50 -15.54
CA THR A 114 14.66 -5.17 -15.85
C THR A 114 14.44 -6.39 -14.95
N ILE A 115 13.19 -6.78 -14.80
CA ILE A 115 12.74 -7.97 -14.07
C ILE A 115 12.48 -9.07 -15.09
N THR A 116 13.36 -10.07 -15.14
CA THR A 116 13.25 -11.22 -16.06
C THR A 116 12.56 -12.43 -15.44
N ALA A 117 12.36 -12.42 -14.12
CA ALA A 117 11.62 -13.48 -13.43
C ALA A 117 10.14 -13.48 -13.87
N PRO A 118 9.51 -14.66 -14.00
CA PRO A 118 8.06 -14.73 -14.15
C PRO A 118 7.37 -13.93 -13.05
N THR A 119 6.46 -13.04 -13.43
CA THR A 119 5.86 -12.06 -12.54
C THR A 119 4.34 -12.13 -12.61
N LEU A 120 3.72 -12.20 -11.44
CA LEU A 120 2.28 -12.15 -11.26
C LEU A 120 1.90 -10.87 -10.52
N PHE A 121 1.00 -10.09 -11.10
CA PHE A 121 0.34 -8.99 -10.42
C PHE A 121 -1.12 -9.36 -10.13
N VAL A 122 -1.51 -9.29 -8.85
CA VAL A 122 -2.88 -9.56 -8.39
C VAL A 122 -3.39 -8.36 -7.61
N ALA A 123 -4.56 -7.83 -7.99
CA ALA A 123 -5.17 -6.69 -7.32
C ALA A 123 -6.70 -6.83 -7.28
N GLY A 124 -7.33 -6.15 -6.33
CA GLY A 124 -8.78 -6.02 -6.29
C GLY A 124 -9.28 -4.82 -7.10
N THR A 125 -10.38 -4.95 -7.84
CA THR A 125 -10.89 -3.83 -8.68
C THR A 125 -11.39 -2.64 -7.88
N ALA A 126 -11.65 -2.81 -6.57
CA ALA A 126 -12.05 -1.75 -5.65
C ALA A 126 -10.89 -1.20 -4.79
N ASP A 127 -9.65 -1.63 -5.01
CA ASP A 127 -8.50 -1.08 -4.29
C ASP A 127 -8.24 0.39 -4.72
N PRO A 128 -8.33 1.37 -3.79
CA PRO A 128 -8.12 2.78 -4.11
C PRO A 128 -6.71 3.09 -4.62
N VAL A 129 -5.70 2.24 -4.33
CA VAL A 129 -4.32 2.42 -4.82
C VAL A 129 -4.23 2.32 -6.34
N LEU A 130 -5.12 1.53 -6.97
CA LEU A 130 -5.16 1.42 -8.43
C LEU A 130 -5.45 2.77 -9.14
N SER A 131 -6.04 3.74 -8.44
CA SER A 131 -6.37 5.06 -9.02
C SER A 131 -5.13 5.93 -9.29
N PHE A 132 -4.02 5.70 -8.59
CA PHE A 132 -2.78 6.48 -8.74
C PHE A 132 -1.54 5.63 -9.04
N THR A 133 -1.70 4.33 -9.23
CA THR A 133 -0.65 3.40 -9.66
C THR A 133 -0.89 2.97 -11.12
N PRO A 134 -0.25 3.61 -12.11
CA PRO A 134 -0.39 3.22 -13.51
C PRO A 134 0.20 1.83 -13.75
N ARG A 135 -0.53 0.99 -14.51
CA ARG A 135 -0.18 -0.41 -14.80
C ARG A 135 0.21 -0.64 -16.26
N ASP A 136 -0.10 0.31 -17.13
CA ASP A 136 0.18 0.32 -18.56
C ASP A 136 1.67 0.32 -18.90
N ARG A 137 2.52 0.66 -17.93
CA ARG A 137 3.98 0.74 -18.09
C ARG A 137 4.75 -0.43 -17.49
N VAL A 138 4.07 -1.49 -17.04
CA VAL A 138 4.75 -2.67 -16.46
C VAL A 138 5.76 -3.30 -17.42
N GLY A 139 5.45 -3.32 -18.71
CA GLY A 139 6.33 -3.82 -19.77
C GLY A 139 7.60 -3.00 -20.00
N ASP A 140 7.70 -1.79 -19.43
CA ASP A 140 8.93 -0.99 -19.48
C ASP A 140 10.02 -1.59 -18.56
N VAL A 141 9.62 -2.39 -17.56
CA VAL A 141 10.53 -2.92 -16.52
C VAL A 141 10.49 -4.44 -16.43
N VAL A 142 9.32 -5.07 -16.58
CA VAL A 142 9.18 -6.53 -16.57
C VAL A 142 9.36 -7.06 -17.99
N THR A 143 10.45 -7.79 -18.21
CA THR A 143 10.80 -8.40 -19.51
C THR A 143 10.63 -9.92 -19.53
N GLY A 144 10.39 -10.53 -18.36
CA GLY A 144 9.96 -11.92 -18.24
C GLY A 144 8.46 -12.10 -18.51
N ASP A 145 7.99 -13.33 -18.32
CA ASP A 145 6.56 -13.65 -18.42
C ASP A 145 5.76 -12.84 -17.38
N TYR A 146 4.75 -12.11 -17.85
CA TYR A 146 3.90 -11.28 -17.01
C TYR A 146 2.44 -11.72 -17.10
N ARG A 147 1.81 -11.96 -15.94
CA ARG A 147 0.37 -12.21 -15.81
C ARG A 147 -0.23 -11.17 -14.87
N GLU A 148 -1.33 -10.56 -15.28
CA GLU A 148 -2.16 -9.70 -14.45
C GLU A 148 -3.50 -10.37 -14.18
N VAL A 149 -3.95 -10.34 -12.92
CA VAL A 149 -5.26 -10.81 -12.49
C VAL A 149 -5.92 -9.75 -11.61
N LEU A 150 -7.11 -9.31 -12.02
CA LEU A 150 -7.94 -8.42 -11.22
C LEU A 150 -9.12 -9.20 -10.64
N ILE A 151 -9.23 -9.22 -9.31
CA ILE A 151 -10.34 -9.87 -8.60
C ILE A 151 -11.46 -8.85 -8.41
N ASP A 152 -12.64 -9.14 -8.96
CA ASP A 152 -13.73 -8.19 -8.99
C ASP A 152 -14.32 -7.92 -7.60
N GLY A 153 -14.54 -6.63 -7.29
CA GLY A 153 -15.13 -6.17 -6.05
C GLY A 153 -14.27 -6.33 -4.79
N ALA A 154 -13.05 -6.84 -4.91
CA ALA A 154 -12.11 -6.90 -3.79
C ALA A 154 -11.38 -5.55 -3.61
N GLY A 155 -11.12 -5.19 -2.36
CA GLY A 155 -10.39 -4.00 -1.95
C GLY A 155 -8.89 -4.24 -1.76
N HIS A 156 -8.33 -3.50 -0.81
CA HIS A 156 -6.88 -3.43 -0.56
C HIS A 156 -6.35 -4.61 0.25
N TRP A 157 -7.15 -5.19 1.15
CA TRP A 157 -6.73 -6.32 1.99
C TRP A 157 -6.96 -7.65 1.27
N LEU A 158 -6.53 -7.70 0.00
CA LEU A 158 -6.96 -8.67 -1.01
C LEU A 158 -6.93 -10.13 -0.54
N GLN A 159 -5.84 -10.56 0.10
CA GLN A 159 -5.68 -11.94 0.59
C GLN A 159 -6.54 -12.28 1.80
N GLN A 160 -7.02 -11.28 2.55
CA GLN A 160 -8.00 -11.49 3.62
C GLN A 160 -9.43 -11.36 3.09
N GLU A 161 -9.66 -10.45 2.13
CA GLU A 161 -10.98 -10.22 1.53
C GLU A 161 -11.44 -11.36 0.61
N ARG A 162 -10.50 -11.99 -0.12
CA ARG A 162 -10.74 -13.04 -1.10
C ARG A 162 -9.69 -14.16 -1.00
N PRO A 163 -9.57 -14.84 0.15
CA PRO A 163 -8.49 -15.79 0.40
C PRO A 163 -8.50 -16.95 -0.60
N ASP A 164 -9.67 -17.51 -0.91
CA ASP A 164 -9.78 -18.67 -1.82
C ASP A 164 -9.38 -18.32 -3.26
N GLU A 165 -9.77 -17.15 -3.75
CA GLU A 165 -9.44 -16.69 -5.11
C GLU A 165 -7.96 -16.35 -5.23
N VAL A 166 -7.39 -15.66 -4.22
CA VAL A 166 -5.96 -15.38 -4.16
C VAL A 166 -5.16 -16.69 -4.11
N ASN A 167 -5.54 -17.63 -3.24
CA ASN A 167 -4.89 -18.93 -3.13
C ASN A 167 -4.92 -19.69 -4.46
N LYS A 168 -6.07 -19.72 -5.14
CA LYS A 168 -6.20 -20.35 -6.46
C LYS A 168 -5.26 -19.73 -7.48
N VAL A 169 -5.24 -18.39 -7.58
CA VAL A 169 -4.40 -17.66 -8.53
C VAL A 169 -2.90 -17.90 -8.25
N LEU A 170 -2.50 -17.92 -6.98
CA LEU A 170 -1.13 -18.22 -6.58
C LEU A 170 -0.74 -19.66 -6.92
N LEU A 171 -1.59 -20.65 -6.61
CA LEU A 171 -1.31 -22.06 -6.93
C LEU A 171 -1.19 -22.29 -8.43
N GLU A 172 -2.12 -21.75 -9.23
CA GLU A 172 -2.05 -21.81 -10.70
C GLU A 172 -0.75 -21.20 -11.25
N PHE A 173 -0.31 -20.08 -10.68
CA PHE A 173 0.94 -19.43 -11.09
C PHE A 173 2.15 -20.31 -10.75
N LEU A 174 2.22 -20.81 -9.52
CA LEU A 174 3.33 -21.63 -9.04
C LEU A 174 3.44 -22.97 -9.78
N GLU A 175 2.31 -23.61 -10.11
CA GLU A 175 2.28 -24.84 -10.94
C GLU A 175 2.81 -24.62 -12.36
N GLY A 176 2.73 -23.38 -12.86
CA GLY A 176 3.25 -22.98 -14.16
C GLY A 176 4.76 -22.72 -14.20
N LEU A 177 5.42 -22.61 -13.03
CA LEU A 177 6.86 -22.37 -12.95
C LEU A 177 7.65 -23.68 -13.09
N ARG A 178 8.81 -23.60 -13.75
CA ARG A 178 9.72 -24.74 -13.97
C ARG A 178 11.05 -24.52 -13.28
#